data_AF-A0A7X7MIK6-F1
#
_entry.id   AF-A0A7X7MIK6-F1
#
_cell.length_a   1.000
_cell.length_b   1.000
_cell.length_c   1.000
_cell.angle_alpha   90.00
_cell.angle_beta   90.00
_cell.angle_gamma   90.00
#
_symmetry.space_group_name_H-M   'P 1'
#
loop_
_entity.id
_entity.type
_entity.pdbx_description
1 polymer ?
#
loop_
_entity_poly.entity_id
_entity_poly.type
_entity_poly.pdbx_seq_one_letter_code
_entity_poly.pdbx_strand_id
1 'polypeptide(L)'
;MKHLLVTYAWSINNIGDMGIQAGLMTLLQQVCPEVPVKLMSFLPREDNAWTYYRDALPQYNPQCQVLPMPFFAFIAGDPLPDAASEATRNLQVAGRAWNNLVQRHSRVRLEQFRNGTLPARQAEAICEDLLDRFPLEVFADMQNLMPEAAEAFSQAAFVYYNSGTTLNFGRLGVRRLFGYTLPLAMSLLLARALKIPYGIGSQSFDQIEWPVELLYRKMFRDAEFVYCRDTDSMDYLRQKKFEFRKFAFRPDTTVNFHRSDDAWAEEYLQSQGLAGQPFLTLILRISSPKAKYHDPTGGAVSAERCAAQMQRIKVFLEQWLADTGGKVLLAHETRDTLGENNARAFLYDILSEEAKQKTVYLDFFWQPEQALGVFKRTALLASMEIHSLIMGIGNGIPV
;
A
#
# COMPACT_ATOMS: atom_id res chain seq x y z
N MET A 1 26.26 9.02 8.37
CA MET A 1 26.18 9.49 6.96
C MET A 1 24.76 9.93 6.71
N LYS A 2 24.54 11.10 6.09
CA LYS A 2 23.19 11.57 5.75
C LYS A 2 22.55 10.68 4.67
N HIS A 3 21.25 10.45 4.76
CA HIS A 3 20.53 9.55 3.86
C HIS A 3 19.09 10.03 3.58
N LEU A 4 18.46 9.46 2.56
CA LEU A 4 17.02 9.58 2.34
C LEU A 4 16.29 8.51 3.17
N LEU A 5 15.36 8.92 4.02
CA LEU A 5 14.51 8.00 4.77
C LEU A 5 13.16 7.84 4.06
N VAL A 6 12.83 6.63 3.61
CA VAL A 6 11.59 6.32 2.89
C VAL A 6 10.63 5.56 3.79
N THR A 7 9.35 5.95 3.85
CA THR A 7 8.30 5.23 4.62
C THR A 7 7.02 5.05 3.78
N TYR A 8 6.52 3.86 3.45
CA TYR A 8 6.98 2.52 3.82
C TYR A 8 7.11 1.58 2.63
N ALA A 9 7.78 0.44 2.84
CA ALA A 9 7.47 -0.78 2.10
C ALA A 9 6.22 -1.43 2.68
N TRP A 10 5.27 -1.81 1.83
CA TRP A 10 3.95 -2.26 2.26
C TRP A 10 3.94 -3.77 2.58
N SER A 11 2.96 -4.53 2.09
CA SER A 11 2.90 -5.99 2.27
C SER A 11 3.54 -6.75 1.10
N ILE A 12 3.60 -8.08 1.18
CA ILE A 12 3.96 -8.98 0.05
C ILE A 12 2.75 -9.80 -0.42
N ASN A 13 1.55 -9.34 -0.09
CA ASN A 13 0.28 -9.97 -0.46
C ASN A 13 -0.27 -9.44 -1.79
N ASN A 14 0.35 -8.42 -2.35
CA ASN A 14 -0.03 -7.76 -3.59
C ASN A 14 1.25 -7.46 -4.42
N ILE A 15 1.29 -7.84 -5.70
CA ILE A 15 2.44 -7.55 -6.56
C ILE A 15 2.64 -6.04 -6.78
N GLY A 16 1.57 -5.26 -6.68
CA GLY A 16 1.57 -3.81 -6.68
C GLY A 16 2.19 -3.20 -5.43
N ASP A 17 1.92 -3.77 -4.26
CA ASP A 17 2.62 -3.36 -3.04
C ASP A 17 4.12 -3.49 -3.26
N MET A 18 4.59 -4.64 -3.75
CA MET A 18 6.00 -4.93 -4.03
C MET A 18 6.57 -4.05 -5.15
N GLY A 19 5.77 -3.83 -6.20
CA GLY A 19 6.10 -2.99 -7.35
C GLY A 19 6.31 -1.51 -6.98
N ILE A 20 5.57 -0.99 -6.01
CA ILE A 20 5.71 0.38 -5.50
C ILE A 20 7.14 0.63 -5.01
N GLN A 21 7.72 -0.27 -4.20
CA GLN A 21 9.06 -0.05 -3.64
C GLN A 21 10.15 -0.38 -4.64
N ALA A 22 10.01 -1.47 -5.39
CA ALA A 22 10.97 -1.81 -6.44
C ALA A 22 11.06 -0.71 -7.52
N GLY A 23 9.91 -0.15 -7.93
CA GLY A 23 9.84 0.99 -8.83
C GLY A 23 10.43 2.27 -8.24
N LEU A 24 10.19 2.57 -6.96
CA LEU A 24 10.85 3.69 -6.30
C LEU A 24 12.37 3.49 -6.22
N MET A 25 12.84 2.30 -5.86
CA MET A 25 14.27 1.99 -5.77
C MET A 25 14.95 2.14 -7.14
N THR A 26 14.31 1.64 -8.21
CA THR A 26 14.76 1.80 -9.59
C THR A 26 14.87 3.29 -9.95
N LEU A 27 13.85 4.08 -9.66
CA LEU A 27 13.86 5.53 -9.91
C LEU A 27 15.01 6.21 -9.15
N LEU A 28 15.18 5.92 -7.86
CA LEU A 28 16.24 6.51 -7.04
C LEU A 28 17.64 6.12 -7.53
N GLN A 29 17.81 4.86 -7.96
CA GLN A 29 19.07 4.40 -8.57
C GLN A 29 19.39 5.17 -9.87
N GLN A 30 18.37 5.53 -10.65
CA GLN A 30 18.55 6.29 -11.88
C GLN A 30 18.87 7.77 -11.64
N VAL A 31 18.17 8.41 -10.69
CA VAL A 31 18.27 9.87 -10.50
C VAL A 31 19.31 10.29 -9.47
N CYS A 32 19.60 9.44 -8.49
CA CYS A 32 20.54 9.73 -7.41
C CYS A 32 21.25 8.45 -6.90
N PRO A 33 22.06 7.77 -7.75
CA PRO A 33 22.67 6.47 -7.46
C PRO A 33 23.60 6.44 -6.23
N GLU A 34 24.13 7.60 -5.83
CA GLU A 34 25.07 7.72 -4.71
C GLU A 34 24.39 8.03 -3.37
N VAL A 35 23.07 8.27 -3.36
CA VAL A 35 22.35 8.65 -2.15
C VAL A 35 22.00 7.40 -1.36
N PRO A 36 22.50 7.25 -0.11
CA PRO A 36 22.07 6.17 0.77
C PRO A 36 20.57 6.26 1.04
N VAL A 37 19.89 5.12 1.02
CA VAL A 37 18.45 5.04 1.26
C VAL A 37 18.20 4.12 2.46
N LYS A 38 17.55 4.63 3.50
CA LYS A 38 16.96 3.78 4.53
C LYS A 38 15.47 3.70 4.28
N LEU A 39 14.95 2.51 4.03
CA LEU A 39 13.53 2.28 3.79
C LEU A 39 12.92 1.60 5.02
N MET A 40 11.87 2.17 5.58
CA MET A 40 11.11 1.52 6.67
C MET A 40 10.07 0.58 6.08
N SER A 41 10.07 -0.66 6.54
CA SER A 41 8.99 -1.62 6.32
C SER A 41 7.76 -1.20 7.12
N PHE A 42 6.58 -1.49 6.60
CA PHE A 42 5.31 -1.45 7.31
C PHE A 42 5.19 -2.59 8.32
N LEU A 43 5.90 -3.69 8.09
CA LEU A 43 5.86 -4.91 8.90
C LEU A 43 7.11 -5.06 9.78
N PRO A 44 6.98 -5.71 10.96
CA PRO A 44 8.07 -5.88 11.92
C PRO A 44 9.12 -6.89 11.42
N ARG A 45 10.23 -7.01 12.16
CA ARG A 45 11.39 -7.83 11.75
C ARG A 45 11.07 -9.31 11.61
N GLU A 46 10.12 -9.79 12.41
CA GLU A 46 9.68 -11.17 12.47
C GLU A 46 8.79 -11.56 11.28
N ASP A 47 8.38 -10.58 10.46
CA ASP A 47 7.51 -10.79 9.32
C ASP A 47 8.27 -11.18 8.05
N ASN A 48 7.70 -12.10 7.28
CA ASN A 48 8.25 -12.54 5.99
C ASN A 48 8.36 -11.39 4.99
N ALA A 49 7.49 -10.39 5.05
CA ALA A 49 7.57 -9.22 4.18
C ALA A 49 8.84 -8.40 4.44
N TRP A 50 9.23 -8.21 5.71
CA TRP A 50 10.48 -7.52 6.03
C TRP A 50 11.68 -8.28 5.49
N THR A 51 11.70 -9.60 5.69
CA THR A 51 12.77 -10.48 5.19
C THR A 51 12.87 -10.40 3.65
N TYR A 52 11.73 -10.48 2.96
CA TYR A 52 11.66 -10.33 1.52
C TYR A 52 12.26 -9.00 1.04
N TYR A 53 11.81 -7.86 1.60
CA TYR A 53 12.30 -6.56 1.15
C TYR A 53 13.78 -6.34 1.46
N ARG A 54 14.27 -6.82 2.61
CA ARG A 54 15.69 -6.76 2.97
C ARG A 54 16.56 -7.42 1.90
N ASP A 55 16.12 -8.55 1.34
CA ASP A 55 16.90 -9.34 0.39
C ASP A 55 16.66 -8.93 -1.07
N ALA A 56 15.45 -8.47 -1.40
CA ALA A 56 15.06 -8.15 -2.77
C ALA A 56 15.44 -6.72 -3.19
N LEU A 57 15.21 -5.71 -2.34
CA LEU A 57 15.39 -4.29 -2.72
C LEU A 57 16.84 -3.89 -3.07
N PRO A 58 17.90 -4.47 -2.46
CA PRO A 58 19.28 -4.18 -2.87
C PRO A 58 19.59 -4.52 -4.33
N GLN A 59 18.82 -5.42 -4.94
CA GLN A 59 18.97 -5.75 -6.36
C GLN A 59 18.43 -4.65 -7.28
N TYR A 60 17.54 -3.79 -6.78
CA TYR A 60 17.00 -2.62 -7.49
C TYR A 60 17.82 -1.36 -7.20
N ASN A 61 18.32 -1.23 -5.97
CA ASN A 61 19.19 -0.14 -5.55
C ASN A 61 20.15 -0.63 -4.45
N PRO A 62 21.45 -0.80 -4.75
CA PRO A 62 22.44 -1.26 -3.77
C PRO A 62 22.63 -0.33 -2.56
N GLN A 63 22.18 0.93 -2.64
CA GLN A 63 22.21 1.89 -1.54
C GLN A 63 21.05 1.70 -0.54
N CYS A 64 20.10 0.80 -0.82
CA CYS A 64 18.92 0.58 0.01
C CYS A 64 19.21 -0.35 1.19
N GLN A 65 18.91 0.13 2.39
CA GLN A 65 18.84 -0.65 3.61
C GLN A 65 17.39 -0.66 4.14
N VAL A 66 16.84 -1.84 4.42
CA VAL A 66 15.48 -1.99 4.97
C VAL A 66 15.51 -2.06 6.49
N LEU A 67 14.68 -1.25 7.14
CA LEU A 67 14.47 -1.19 8.58
C LEU A 67 13.08 -1.77 8.93
N PRO A 68 12.90 -2.41 10.09
CA PRO A 68 11.60 -2.89 10.53
C PRO A 68 10.69 -1.73 10.98
N MET A 69 9.37 -1.96 10.99
CA MET A 69 8.39 -0.99 11.47
C MET A 69 8.55 -0.69 12.97
N PRO A 70 8.86 0.55 13.39
CA PRO A 70 9.10 0.83 14.80
C PRO A 70 7.83 1.25 15.58
N PHE A 71 6.83 1.83 14.91
CA PHE A 71 5.79 2.60 15.59
C PHE A 71 4.72 1.77 16.28
N PHE A 72 4.47 0.57 15.75
CA PHE A 72 3.50 -0.35 16.33
C PHE A 72 3.86 -0.79 17.75
N ALA A 73 5.15 -0.79 18.11
CA ALA A 73 5.59 -1.09 19.46
C ALA A 73 5.35 0.06 20.45
N PHE A 74 5.26 1.31 20.00
CA PHE A 74 5.20 2.48 20.90
C PHE A 74 3.81 3.08 21.07
N ILE A 75 2.85 2.64 20.27
CA ILE A 75 1.49 3.17 20.23
C ILE A 75 0.54 2.00 20.51
N ALA A 76 -0.35 2.13 21.50
CA ALA A 76 -1.36 1.09 21.71
C ALA A 76 -2.25 0.97 20.48
N GLY A 77 -2.14 -0.17 19.82
CA GLY A 77 -3.10 -0.53 18.81
C GLY A 77 -4.43 -0.93 19.44
N ASP A 78 -5.52 -0.55 18.79
CA ASP A 78 -6.74 -1.34 18.85
C ASP A 78 -6.36 -2.79 18.48
N PRO A 79 -6.87 -3.83 19.18
CA PRO A 79 -6.73 -5.20 18.72
C PRO A 79 -7.05 -5.25 17.22
N LEU A 80 -6.20 -5.91 16.46
CA LEU A 80 -6.34 -6.11 15.03
C LEU A 80 -6.97 -7.50 14.81
N PRO A 81 -8.30 -7.68 14.91
CA PRO A 81 -8.90 -9.00 14.71
C PRO A 81 -8.51 -9.59 13.33
N ASP A 82 -8.28 -8.73 12.33
CA ASP A 82 -7.83 -9.10 10.98
C ASP A 82 -6.50 -8.41 10.60
N ALA A 83 -5.48 -8.41 11.46
CA ALA A 83 -4.22 -7.72 11.14
C ALA A 83 -3.56 -8.21 9.84
N ALA A 84 -2.74 -7.32 9.25
CA ALA A 84 -1.88 -7.62 8.10
C ALA A 84 -0.98 -8.84 8.31
N SER A 85 -0.63 -9.14 9.55
CA SER A 85 0.08 -10.36 9.95
C SER A 85 -0.14 -10.71 11.42
N GLU A 86 0.12 -11.96 11.80
CA GLU A 86 0.03 -12.39 13.20
C GLU A 86 0.91 -11.54 14.13
N ALA A 87 2.09 -11.11 13.66
CA ALA A 87 3.00 -10.26 14.41
C ALA A 87 2.40 -8.92 14.82
N THR A 88 1.42 -8.42 14.05
CA THR A 88 0.70 -7.17 14.38
C THR A 88 -0.56 -7.41 15.25
N ARG A 89 -1.06 -8.65 15.39
CA ARG A 89 -2.25 -8.96 16.22
C ARG A 89 -2.00 -8.85 17.73
N ASN A 90 -0.78 -9.16 18.17
CA ASN A 90 -0.44 -9.33 19.60
C ASN A 90 0.56 -8.29 20.12
N LEU A 91 0.60 -7.10 19.51
CA LEU A 91 1.58 -6.07 19.87
C LEU A 91 1.35 -5.54 21.30
N GLN A 92 2.39 -5.67 22.13
CA GLN A 92 2.45 -5.00 23.42
C GLN A 92 3.09 -3.63 23.26
N VAL A 93 2.53 -2.65 23.95
CA VAL A 93 3.08 -1.30 23.97
C VAL A 93 4.32 -1.26 24.84
N ALA A 94 5.46 -1.06 24.22
CA ALA A 94 6.73 -0.78 24.84
C ALA A 94 6.92 0.73 25.07
N GLY A 95 7.85 1.07 25.96
CA GLY A 95 8.18 2.46 26.26
C GLY A 95 7.17 3.18 27.16
N ARG A 96 7.31 4.49 27.25
CA ARG A 96 6.51 5.37 28.14
C ARG A 96 5.62 6.35 27.39
N ALA A 97 5.89 6.64 26.12
CA ALA A 97 5.21 7.67 25.34
C ALA A 97 3.68 7.50 25.36
N TRP A 98 3.19 6.29 25.07
CA TRP A 98 1.76 6.01 25.09
C TRP A 98 1.14 6.22 26.48
N ASN A 99 1.79 5.71 27.53
CA ASN A 99 1.30 5.87 28.89
C ASN A 99 1.28 7.34 29.33
N ASN A 100 2.27 8.12 28.91
CA ASN A 100 2.31 9.55 29.16
C ASN A 100 1.17 10.29 28.43
N LEU A 101 0.89 9.95 27.17
CA LEU A 101 -0.25 10.50 26.42
C LEU A 101 -1.58 10.17 27.12
N VAL A 102 -1.74 8.93 27.57
CA VAL A 102 -2.92 8.48 28.32
C VAL A 102 -3.04 9.21 29.65
N GLN A 103 -1.94 9.47 30.36
CA GLN A 103 -1.98 10.24 31.61
C GLN A 103 -2.41 11.70 31.38
N ARG A 104 -1.96 12.33 30.29
CA ARG A 104 -2.31 13.72 29.96
C ARG A 104 -3.77 13.88 29.53
N HIS A 105 -4.28 12.95 28.72
CA HIS A 105 -5.60 13.10 28.10
C HIS A 105 -6.65 12.13 28.63
N SER A 106 -6.31 11.13 29.43
CA SER A 106 -7.17 9.97 29.79
C SER A 106 -7.57 9.12 28.59
N ARG A 107 -7.79 7.81 28.82
CA ARG A 107 -8.29 6.90 27.78
C ARG A 107 -9.65 7.34 27.23
N VAL A 108 -10.55 7.81 28.10
CA VAL A 108 -11.91 8.23 27.70
C VAL A 108 -11.87 9.40 26.72
N ARG A 109 -11.03 10.42 26.94
CA ARG A 109 -10.99 11.55 25.99
C ARG A 109 -10.26 11.19 24.71
N LEU A 110 -9.25 10.32 24.75
CA LEU A 110 -8.62 9.78 23.53
C LEU A 110 -9.63 8.98 22.68
N GLU A 111 -10.53 8.24 23.33
CA GLU A 111 -11.63 7.55 22.68
C GLU A 111 -12.68 8.51 22.09
N GLN A 112 -13.06 9.55 22.82
CA GLN A 112 -13.94 10.61 22.32
C GLN A 112 -13.30 11.38 21.16
N PHE A 113 -11.99 11.62 21.20
CA PHE A 113 -11.22 12.18 20.09
C PHE A 113 -11.31 11.24 18.89
N ARG A 114 -10.93 9.97 19.04
CA ARG A 114 -11.04 8.96 17.98
C ARG A 114 -12.44 8.92 17.36
N ASN A 115 -13.50 9.04 18.15
CA ASN A 115 -14.88 9.01 17.65
C ASN A 115 -15.43 10.36 17.18
N GLY A 116 -14.64 11.42 17.28
CA GLY A 116 -15.04 12.76 16.84
C GLY A 116 -16.11 13.40 17.72
N THR A 117 -16.33 12.90 18.93
CA THR A 117 -17.36 13.39 19.87
C THR A 117 -16.84 14.41 20.88
N LEU A 118 -15.53 14.68 20.86
CA LEU A 118 -14.88 15.65 21.74
C LEU A 118 -15.11 17.10 21.23
N PRO A 119 -15.38 18.08 22.11
CA PRO A 119 -15.50 19.49 21.72
C PRO A 119 -14.23 19.99 21.01
N ALA A 120 -14.40 20.87 20.00
CA ALA A 120 -13.33 21.31 19.10
C ALA A 120 -12.04 21.77 19.82
N ARG A 121 -12.13 22.67 20.81
CA ARG A 121 -10.96 23.14 21.58
C ARG A 121 -10.22 22.01 22.31
N GLN A 122 -10.93 21.00 22.79
CA GLN A 122 -10.32 19.86 23.47
C GLN A 122 -9.67 18.90 22.46
N ALA A 123 -10.29 18.75 21.29
CA ALA A 123 -9.70 17.99 20.19
C ALA A 123 -8.42 18.65 19.66
N GLU A 124 -8.40 19.98 19.56
CA GLU A 124 -7.21 20.76 19.21
C GLU A 124 -6.06 20.52 20.19
N ALA A 125 -6.33 20.50 21.50
CA ALA A 125 -5.29 20.23 22.50
C ALA A 125 -4.68 18.81 22.37
N ILE A 126 -5.49 17.80 22.09
CA ILE A 126 -4.99 16.44 21.80
C ILE A 126 -4.18 16.45 20.50
N CYS A 127 -4.67 17.15 19.47
CA CYS A 127 -3.98 17.25 18.19
C CYS A 127 -2.60 17.92 18.31
N GLU A 128 -2.46 18.95 19.15
CA GLU A 128 -1.17 19.61 19.41
C GLU A 128 -0.18 18.69 20.12
N ASP A 129 -0.65 17.91 21.10
CA ASP A 129 0.18 16.87 21.73
C ASP A 129 0.63 15.84 20.69
N LEU A 130 -0.27 15.34 19.84
CA LEU A 130 0.02 14.38 18.77
C LEU A 130 0.97 14.92 17.68
N LEU A 131 1.04 16.24 17.49
CA LEU A 131 1.92 16.88 16.50
C LEU A 131 3.32 17.17 17.05
N ASP A 132 3.41 17.62 18.29
CA ASP A 132 4.63 18.27 18.79
C ASP A 132 5.27 17.50 19.94
N ARG A 133 4.50 16.96 20.90
CA ARG A 133 5.04 16.32 22.11
C ARG A 133 5.11 14.81 22.00
N PHE A 134 4.02 14.16 21.64
CA PHE A 134 3.92 12.71 21.56
C PHE A 134 4.96 12.10 20.59
N PRO A 135 5.20 12.67 19.37
CA PRO A 135 6.25 12.14 18.50
C PRO A 135 7.63 12.20 19.16
N LEU A 136 7.98 13.27 19.87
CA LEU A 136 9.28 13.37 20.57
C LEU A 136 9.42 12.36 21.71
N GLU A 137 8.32 12.05 22.42
CA GLU A 137 8.32 10.98 23.43
C GLU A 137 8.48 9.60 22.77
N VAL A 138 7.82 9.34 21.64
CA VAL A 138 8.01 8.13 20.83
C VAL A 138 9.45 8.02 20.35
N PHE A 139 10.07 9.12 19.92
CA PHE A 139 11.47 9.14 19.53
C PHE A 139 12.41 8.81 20.68
N ALA A 140 12.15 9.34 21.88
CA ALA A 140 12.95 9.02 23.07
C ALA A 140 12.84 7.53 23.46
N ASP A 141 11.66 6.92 23.35
CA ASP A 141 11.50 5.48 23.54
C ASP A 141 12.23 4.69 22.43
N MET A 142 12.13 5.15 21.18
CA MET A 142 12.82 4.57 20.03
C MET A 142 14.34 4.60 20.19
N GLN A 143 14.92 5.67 20.74
CA GLN A 143 16.36 5.75 21.02
C GLN A 143 16.83 4.64 21.98
N ASN A 144 15.99 4.25 22.94
CA ASN A 144 16.33 3.23 23.93
C ASN A 144 16.04 1.80 23.42
N LEU A 145 14.93 1.61 22.72
CA LEU A 145 14.39 0.28 22.41
C LEU A 145 14.66 -0.15 20.96
N MET A 146 14.83 0.80 20.04
CA MET A 146 15.07 0.56 18.61
C MET A 146 16.09 1.56 18.04
N PRO A 147 17.35 1.55 18.54
CA PRO A 147 18.35 2.57 18.23
C PRO A 147 18.65 2.72 16.73
N GLU A 148 18.55 1.63 15.95
CA GLU A 148 18.72 1.66 14.48
C GLU A 148 17.68 2.56 13.78
N ALA A 149 16.43 2.55 14.25
CA ALA A 149 15.36 3.36 13.71
C ALA A 149 15.50 4.82 14.17
N ALA A 150 15.93 5.04 15.42
CA ALA A 150 16.19 6.39 15.92
C ALA A 150 17.38 7.04 15.20
N GLU A 151 18.43 6.27 14.89
CA GLU A 151 19.56 6.73 14.08
C GLU A 151 19.12 7.09 12.66
N ALA A 152 18.20 6.31 12.07
CA ALA A 152 17.64 6.60 10.76
C ALA A 152 17.00 8.00 10.72
N PHE A 153 16.15 8.34 11.70
CA PHE A 153 15.61 9.71 11.80
C PHE A 153 16.70 10.74 12.09
N SER A 154 17.59 10.48 13.05
CA SER A 154 18.65 11.43 13.46
C SER A 154 19.59 11.83 12.32
N GLN A 155 19.81 10.93 11.37
CA GLN A 155 20.72 11.12 10.24
C GLN A 155 19.97 11.32 8.92
N ALA A 156 18.64 11.38 8.92
CA ALA A 156 17.86 11.63 7.72
C ALA A 156 18.10 13.07 7.24
N ALA A 157 18.48 13.20 5.96
CA ALA A 157 18.47 14.50 5.28
C ALA A 157 17.04 14.91 4.86
N PHE A 158 16.19 13.91 4.60
CA PHE A 158 14.81 14.09 4.17
C PHE A 158 13.99 12.84 4.50
N VAL A 159 12.71 13.01 4.83
CA VAL A 159 11.75 11.89 4.98
C VAL A 159 10.75 11.89 3.82
N TYR A 160 10.76 10.84 3.01
CA TYR A 160 9.85 10.66 1.88
C TYR A 160 8.78 9.61 2.22
N TYR A 161 7.52 10.04 2.27
CA TYR A 161 6.40 9.11 2.39
C TYR A 161 6.08 8.49 1.03
N ASN A 162 6.20 7.18 0.90
CA ASN A 162 6.08 6.46 -0.36
C ASN A 162 4.63 6.46 -0.91
N SER A 163 4.43 6.00 -2.14
CA SER A 163 3.12 5.90 -2.81
C SER A 163 2.21 4.90 -2.10
N GLY A 164 0.90 5.15 -2.04
CA GLY A 164 -0.03 4.27 -1.32
C GLY A 164 -1.41 4.89 -1.04
N THR A 165 -2.16 4.29 -0.11
CA THR A 165 -3.54 4.69 0.28
C THR A 165 -3.73 4.78 1.79
N THR A 166 -2.65 4.96 2.56
CA THR A 166 -2.63 4.71 4.01
C THR A 166 -2.97 5.93 4.86
N LEU A 167 -2.96 7.13 4.30
CA LEU A 167 -3.32 8.37 4.99
C LEU A 167 -4.82 8.65 4.92
N ASN A 168 -5.63 7.63 5.22
CA ASN A 168 -7.09 7.70 5.25
C ASN A 168 -7.63 7.37 6.66
N PHE A 169 -8.77 7.97 7.02
CA PHE A 169 -9.43 7.79 8.32
C PHE A 169 -10.94 8.01 8.20
N GLY A 170 -11.74 7.03 8.66
CA GLY A 170 -13.20 7.06 8.61
C GLY A 170 -13.82 6.37 7.40
N ARG A 171 -13.00 5.85 6.47
CA ARG A 171 -13.45 5.10 5.30
C ARG A 171 -14.35 3.93 5.74
N LEU A 172 -15.57 3.85 5.20
CA LEU A 172 -16.61 2.88 5.59
C LEU A 172 -16.90 2.84 7.11
N GLY A 173 -16.74 3.97 7.81
CA GLY A 173 -16.92 4.06 9.25
C GLY A 173 -15.77 3.46 10.08
N VAL A 174 -14.68 3.02 9.45
CA VAL A 174 -13.51 2.45 10.15
C VAL A 174 -12.67 3.57 10.76
N ARG A 175 -12.64 3.63 12.09
CA ARG A 175 -12.02 4.72 12.87
C ARG A 175 -10.85 4.24 13.75
N ARG A 176 -9.90 3.52 13.15
CA ARG A 176 -8.76 2.90 13.86
C ARG A 176 -7.57 3.85 13.98
N LEU A 177 -7.76 4.91 14.76
CA LEU A 177 -6.74 5.95 14.91
C LEU A 177 -5.44 5.41 15.49
N PHE A 178 -5.47 4.84 16.69
CA PHE A 178 -4.26 4.49 17.43
C PHE A 178 -3.60 3.18 16.94
N GLY A 179 -4.38 2.27 16.36
CA GLY A 179 -3.87 1.00 15.80
C GLY A 179 -3.56 0.98 14.32
N TYR A 180 -3.79 2.07 13.59
CA TYR A 180 -3.52 2.10 12.15
C TYR A 180 -3.09 3.49 11.68
N THR A 181 -3.98 4.48 11.73
CA THR A 181 -3.74 5.80 11.14
C THR A 181 -2.55 6.53 11.79
N LEU A 182 -2.47 6.52 13.12
CA LEU A 182 -1.40 7.22 13.86
C LEU A 182 -0.03 6.54 13.70
N PRO A 183 0.12 5.20 13.84
CA PRO A 183 1.37 4.53 13.51
C PRO A 183 1.86 4.81 12.08
N LEU A 184 0.94 4.80 11.11
CA LEU A 184 1.28 5.07 9.71
C LEU A 184 1.65 6.52 9.45
N ALA A 185 1.07 7.48 10.16
CA ALA A 185 1.44 8.90 10.07
C ALA A 185 2.69 9.25 10.90
N MET A 186 3.13 8.39 11.83
CA MET A 186 4.14 8.73 12.83
C MET A 186 5.50 9.10 12.23
N SER A 187 5.88 8.53 11.09
CA SER A 187 7.12 8.93 10.40
C SER A 187 7.12 10.40 9.98
N LEU A 188 5.97 10.90 9.51
CA LEU A 188 5.78 12.30 9.13
C LEU A 188 5.70 13.21 10.36
N LEU A 189 5.00 12.76 11.41
CA LEU A 189 4.89 13.51 12.67
C LEU A 189 6.25 13.65 13.36
N LEU A 190 7.06 12.58 13.35
CA LEU A 190 8.43 12.62 13.82
C LEU A 190 9.30 13.57 13.00
N ALA A 191 9.28 13.45 11.67
CA ALA A 191 10.04 14.34 10.81
C ALA A 191 9.71 15.80 11.10
N ARG A 192 8.42 16.12 11.22
CA ARG A 192 7.93 17.44 11.60
C ARG A 192 8.44 17.89 12.97
N ALA A 193 8.30 17.05 14.01
CA ALA A 193 8.69 17.39 15.38
C ALA A 193 10.21 17.59 15.51
N LEU A 194 11.00 16.74 14.83
CA LEU A 194 12.46 16.80 14.78
C LEU A 194 13.00 17.84 13.77
N LYS A 195 12.12 18.57 13.07
CA LYS A 195 12.49 19.56 12.05
C LYS A 195 13.29 18.99 10.88
N ILE A 196 13.07 17.71 10.56
CA ILE A 196 13.59 17.07 9.35
C ILE A 196 12.63 17.41 8.20
N PRO A 197 13.10 17.93 7.06
CA PRO A 197 12.22 18.20 5.93
C PRO A 197 11.60 16.88 5.42
N TYR A 198 10.33 16.94 5.05
CA TYR A 198 9.59 15.76 4.61
C TYR A 198 8.62 16.09 3.49
N GLY A 199 8.25 15.07 2.73
CA GLY A 199 7.31 15.18 1.63
C GLY A 199 6.49 13.91 1.47
N ILE A 200 5.27 14.09 0.99
CA ILE A 200 4.31 13.00 0.77
C ILE A 200 4.30 12.70 -0.73
N GLY A 201 4.74 11.49 -1.07
CA GLY A 201 4.70 10.95 -2.41
C GLY A 201 3.29 10.66 -2.90
N SER A 202 3.19 9.96 -4.02
CA SER A 202 1.96 9.75 -4.79
C SER A 202 0.89 8.97 -3.99
N GLN A 203 0.06 9.66 -3.22
CA GLN A 203 -0.96 9.06 -2.35
C GLN A 203 -2.37 9.16 -2.94
N SER A 204 -3.23 8.20 -2.62
CA SER A 204 -4.68 8.32 -2.81
C SER A 204 -5.37 8.64 -1.48
N PHE A 205 -6.28 9.61 -1.55
CA PHE A 205 -7.10 10.08 -0.44
C PHE A 205 -8.57 9.85 -0.76
N ASP A 206 -9.21 8.98 0.02
CA ASP A 206 -10.63 8.64 -0.08
C ASP A 206 -11.42 9.35 1.03
N GLN A 207 -10.96 9.24 2.27
CA GLN A 207 -11.67 9.81 3.41
C GLN A 207 -10.72 10.27 4.51
N ILE A 208 -10.89 11.52 4.95
CA ILE A 208 -10.25 12.16 6.08
C ILE A 208 -11.36 12.79 6.94
N GLU A 209 -11.81 12.05 7.95
CA GLU A 209 -12.83 12.52 8.88
C GLU A 209 -12.26 13.32 10.05
N TRP A 210 -13.13 14.12 10.66
CA TRP A 210 -12.90 14.70 11.97
C TRP A 210 -12.60 13.59 13.00
N PRO A 211 -11.63 13.74 13.92
CA PRO A 211 -10.76 14.90 14.09
C PRO A 211 -9.39 14.79 13.40
N VAL A 212 -9.11 13.70 12.66
CA VAL A 212 -7.81 13.51 11.98
C VAL A 212 -7.53 14.63 10.97
N GLU A 213 -8.58 15.27 10.47
CA GLU A 213 -8.48 16.49 9.69
C GLU A 213 -7.61 17.58 10.38
N LEU A 214 -7.72 17.76 11.71
CA LEU A 214 -6.90 18.73 12.46
C LEU A 214 -5.40 18.41 12.35
N LEU A 215 -5.06 17.11 12.44
CA LEU A 215 -3.71 16.61 12.38
C LEU A 215 -3.13 16.80 10.97
N TYR A 216 -3.87 16.35 9.96
CA TYR A 216 -3.40 16.37 8.58
C TYR A 216 -3.31 17.77 8.00
N ARG A 217 -4.18 18.70 8.39
CA ARG A 217 -4.05 20.12 7.98
C ARG A 217 -2.68 20.69 8.32
N LYS A 218 -2.25 20.54 9.58
CA LYS A 218 -0.95 21.04 10.05
C LYS A 218 0.20 20.23 9.44
N MET A 219 0.07 18.90 9.38
CA MET A 219 1.10 18.02 8.82
C MET A 219 1.33 18.25 7.32
N PHE A 220 0.29 18.51 6.53
CA PHE A 220 0.43 18.73 5.08
C PHE A 220 0.91 20.13 4.74
N ARG A 221 0.46 21.16 5.48
CA ARG A 221 0.94 22.53 5.34
C ARG A 221 2.45 22.63 5.56
N ASP A 222 2.95 21.87 6.53
CA ASP A 222 4.35 21.92 6.94
C ASP A 222 5.26 20.99 6.09
N ALA A 223 4.68 20.13 5.24
CA ALA A 223 5.41 19.30 4.29
C ALA A 223 5.98 20.14 3.12
N GLU A 224 7.14 19.74 2.59
CA GLU A 224 7.74 20.38 1.41
C GLU A 224 6.92 20.15 0.14
N PHE A 225 6.25 19.00 0.06
CA PHE A 225 5.28 18.70 -0.99
C PHE A 225 4.28 17.64 -0.53
N VAL A 226 3.11 17.66 -1.16
CA VAL A 226 2.10 16.60 -1.11
C VAL A 226 1.70 16.27 -2.54
N TYR A 227 1.83 15.02 -2.95
CA TYR A 227 1.43 14.59 -4.28
C TYR A 227 0.30 13.56 -4.23
N CYS A 228 -0.61 13.67 -5.20
CA CYS A 228 -1.66 12.69 -5.40
C CYS A 228 -1.39 11.86 -6.65
N ARG A 229 -1.82 10.61 -6.64
CA ARG A 229 -1.69 9.69 -7.80
C ARG A 229 -2.94 9.60 -8.67
N ASP A 230 -3.98 10.35 -8.33
CA ASP A 230 -5.25 10.41 -9.04
C ASP A 230 -5.91 11.77 -8.84
N THR A 231 -6.77 12.17 -9.78
CA THR A 231 -7.44 13.49 -9.78
C THR A 231 -8.52 13.59 -8.71
N ASP A 232 -9.18 12.48 -8.37
CA ASP A 232 -10.23 12.46 -7.36
C ASP A 232 -9.68 12.84 -5.98
N SER A 233 -8.51 12.29 -5.62
CA SER A 233 -7.77 12.66 -4.43
C SER A 233 -7.36 14.14 -4.44
N MET A 234 -6.97 14.66 -5.61
CA MET A 234 -6.61 16.07 -5.72
C MET A 234 -7.80 16.98 -5.43
N ASP A 235 -8.94 16.66 -6.04
CA ASP A 235 -10.16 17.44 -5.88
C ASP A 235 -10.73 17.30 -4.46
N TYR A 236 -10.63 16.10 -3.87
CA TYR A 236 -10.99 15.86 -2.47
C TYR A 236 -10.21 16.77 -1.52
N LEU A 237 -8.88 16.81 -1.62
CA LEU A 237 -8.04 17.65 -0.76
C LEU A 237 -8.26 19.15 -0.98
N ARG A 238 -8.56 19.58 -2.21
CA ARG A 238 -8.95 20.97 -2.52
C ARG A 238 -10.29 21.33 -1.89
N GLN A 239 -11.28 20.46 -1.96
CA GLN A 239 -12.60 20.65 -1.34
C GLN A 239 -12.49 20.75 0.19
N LYS A 240 -11.58 19.96 0.78
CA LYS A 240 -11.21 20.08 2.20
C LYS A 240 -10.47 21.38 2.54
N LYS A 241 -10.07 22.19 1.56
CA LYS A 241 -9.34 23.46 1.76
C LYS A 241 -8.08 23.26 2.59
N PHE A 242 -7.33 22.20 2.29
CA PHE A 242 -6.02 22.00 2.89
C PHE A 242 -5.00 22.93 2.24
N GLU A 243 -4.01 23.36 3.02
CA GLU A 243 -2.93 24.21 2.56
C GLU A 243 -1.67 23.38 2.33
N PHE A 244 -0.90 23.72 1.31
CA PHE A 244 0.29 22.99 0.89
C PHE A 244 1.36 23.95 0.40
N ARG A 245 2.64 23.66 0.66
CA ARG A 245 3.75 24.39 0.01
C ARG A 245 3.83 24.07 -1.47
N LYS A 246 3.74 22.79 -1.81
CA LYS A 246 3.68 22.28 -3.18
C LYS A 246 2.66 21.14 -3.25
N PHE A 247 1.77 21.24 -4.23
CA PHE A 247 0.69 20.27 -4.44
C PHE A 247 0.52 19.98 -5.92
N ALA A 248 0.63 18.71 -6.31
CA ALA A 248 0.55 18.31 -7.71
C ALA A 248 0.18 16.83 -7.88
N PHE A 249 -0.10 16.46 -9.12
CA PHE A 249 -0.15 15.06 -9.53
C PHE A 249 1.27 14.48 -9.64
N ARG A 250 1.45 13.24 -9.20
CA ARG A 250 2.63 12.42 -9.48
C ARG A 250 2.17 10.97 -9.69
N PRO A 251 2.63 10.26 -10.74
CA PRO A 251 2.26 8.87 -10.92
C PRO A 251 2.76 8.01 -9.76
N ASP A 252 2.07 6.90 -9.53
CA ASP A 252 2.52 5.86 -8.61
C ASP A 252 3.91 5.33 -9.03
N THR A 253 4.77 5.03 -8.05
CA THR A 253 6.16 4.62 -8.33
C THR A 253 6.28 3.29 -9.03
N THR A 254 5.23 2.46 -9.03
CA THR A 254 5.14 1.20 -9.80
C THR A 254 5.37 1.43 -11.30
N VAL A 255 5.10 2.63 -11.82
CA VAL A 255 5.37 2.95 -13.23
C VAL A 255 6.85 2.80 -13.61
N ASN A 256 7.77 2.87 -12.63
CA ASN A 256 9.21 2.69 -12.83
C ASN A 256 9.67 1.24 -12.57
N PHE A 257 8.75 0.29 -12.42
CA PHE A 257 9.08 -1.13 -12.29
C PHE A 257 9.34 -1.75 -13.66
N HIS A 258 10.58 -2.15 -13.95
CA HIS A 258 10.97 -2.63 -15.29
C HIS A 258 11.60 -4.02 -15.32
N ARG A 259 11.89 -4.61 -14.14
CA ARG A 259 12.59 -5.89 -14.04
C ARG A 259 11.63 -7.05 -14.27
N SER A 260 12.00 -7.96 -15.16
CA SER A 260 11.25 -9.19 -15.48
C SER A 260 12.08 -10.44 -15.24
N ASP A 261 11.41 -11.54 -14.93
CA ASP A 261 11.95 -12.89 -15.01
C ASP A 261 11.47 -13.53 -16.32
N ASP A 262 12.18 -13.19 -17.40
CA ASP A 262 11.81 -13.59 -18.75
C ASP A 262 11.97 -15.10 -18.99
N ALA A 263 12.97 -15.72 -18.34
CA ALA A 263 13.21 -17.16 -18.46
C ALA A 263 12.05 -17.97 -17.86
N TRP A 264 11.63 -17.60 -16.64
CA TRP A 264 10.46 -18.21 -16.02
C TRP A 264 9.19 -17.99 -16.84
N ALA A 265 8.98 -16.77 -17.35
CA ALA A 265 7.79 -16.46 -18.12
C ALA A 265 7.71 -17.27 -19.42
N GLU A 266 8.82 -17.46 -20.12
CA GLU A 266 8.88 -18.29 -21.33
C GLU A 266 8.55 -19.76 -21.04
N GLU A 267 9.18 -20.33 -20.00
CA GLU A 267 8.92 -21.71 -19.59
C GLU A 267 7.44 -21.89 -19.19
N TYR A 268 6.91 -20.99 -18.36
CA TYR A 268 5.53 -21.04 -17.92
C TYR A 268 4.56 -20.94 -19.11
N LEU A 269 4.71 -19.93 -19.97
CA LEU A 269 3.83 -19.74 -21.13
C LEU A 269 3.91 -20.91 -22.12
N GLN A 270 5.08 -21.52 -22.30
CA GLN A 270 5.21 -22.71 -23.14
C GLN A 270 4.48 -23.91 -22.53
N SER A 271 4.66 -24.15 -21.22
CA SER A 271 4.00 -25.26 -20.51
C SER A 271 2.47 -25.18 -20.53
N GLN A 272 1.92 -23.96 -20.51
CA GLN A 272 0.48 -23.71 -20.57
C GLN A 272 -0.06 -23.59 -22.00
N GLY A 273 0.82 -23.73 -23.00
CA GLY A 273 0.49 -23.56 -24.41
C GLY A 273 -0.03 -22.15 -24.73
N LEU A 274 0.45 -21.13 -24.04
CA LEU A 274 0.20 -19.71 -24.32
C LEU A 274 1.28 -19.10 -25.24
N ALA A 275 2.45 -19.74 -25.36
CA ALA A 275 3.53 -19.29 -26.21
C ALA A 275 3.16 -19.27 -27.70
N GLY A 276 3.60 -18.23 -28.42
CA GLY A 276 3.49 -18.14 -29.89
C GLY A 276 2.11 -17.75 -30.44
N GLN A 277 1.15 -17.40 -29.59
CA GLN A 277 -0.18 -16.94 -30.01
C GLN A 277 -0.65 -15.75 -29.15
N PRO A 278 -1.57 -14.91 -29.65
CA PRO A 278 -2.11 -13.82 -28.84
C PRO A 278 -2.89 -14.37 -27.64
N PHE A 279 -2.64 -13.82 -26.46
CA PHE A 279 -3.43 -14.11 -25.27
C PHE A 279 -3.73 -12.84 -24.47
N LEU A 280 -4.92 -12.81 -23.89
CA LEU A 280 -5.35 -11.81 -22.90
C LEU A 280 -4.88 -12.25 -21.52
N THR A 281 -4.23 -11.37 -20.78
CA THR A 281 -4.06 -11.54 -19.34
C THR A 281 -5.19 -10.80 -18.64
N LEU A 282 -6.02 -11.52 -17.88
CA LEU A 282 -7.17 -10.97 -17.17
C LEU A 282 -6.98 -11.12 -15.67
N ILE A 283 -6.99 -10.00 -14.95
CA ILE A 283 -6.84 -9.94 -13.50
C ILE A 283 -8.13 -9.43 -12.88
N LEU A 284 -8.68 -10.18 -11.93
CA LEU A 284 -9.95 -9.86 -11.28
C LEU A 284 -9.73 -9.28 -9.89
N ARG A 285 -10.66 -8.42 -9.47
CA ARG A 285 -10.88 -8.05 -8.07
C ARG A 285 -12.21 -8.61 -7.63
N ILE A 286 -12.18 -9.52 -6.66
CA ILE A 286 -13.36 -10.15 -6.09
C ILE A 286 -13.40 -9.78 -4.61
N SER A 287 -14.38 -8.94 -4.25
CA SER A 287 -14.52 -8.51 -2.88
C SER A 287 -15.05 -9.64 -2.00
N SER A 288 -14.51 -9.74 -0.79
CA SER A 288 -14.99 -10.66 0.22
C SER A 288 -16.42 -10.32 0.63
N PRO A 289 -17.27 -11.33 0.90
CA PRO A 289 -18.59 -11.11 1.48
C PRO A 289 -18.53 -10.59 2.92
N LYS A 290 -17.34 -10.58 3.54
CA LYS A 290 -17.10 -10.09 4.91
C LYS A 290 -16.09 -8.96 4.90
N ALA A 291 -16.17 -8.07 5.89
CA ALA A 291 -15.11 -7.08 6.10
C ALA A 291 -13.78 -7.80 6.36
N LYS A 292 -12.75 -7.44 5.59
CA LYS A 292 -11.38 -7.93 5.74
C LYS A 292 -10.42 -6.77 5.63
N TYR A 293 -9.31 -6.81 6.36
CA TYR A 293 -8.34 -5.71 6.38
C TYR A 293 -7.71 -5.41 5.02
N HIS A 294 -7.36 -6.44 4.24
CA HIS A 294 -6.79 -6.29 2.89
C HIS A 294 -7.85 -6.10 1.80
N ASP A 295 -9.14 -6.12 2.16
CA ASP A 295 -10.23 -5.82 1.25
C ASP A 295 -11.02 -4.59 1.71
N PRO A 296 -10.65 -3.38 1.27
CA PRO A 296 -11.37 -2.16 1.60
C PRO A 296 -12.85 -2.15 1.18
N THR A 297 -13.29 -3.06 0.31
CA THR A 297 -14.70 -3.17 -0.07
C THR A 297 -15.38 -4.40 0.54
N GLY A 298 -14.66 -5.16 1.37
CA GLY A 298 -15.13 -6.40 1.98
C GLY A 298 -16.39 -6.17 2.79
N GLY A 299 -17.42 -6.99 2.56
CA GLY A 299 -18.73 -6.88 3.19
C GLY A 299 -19.61 -5.74 2.65
N ALA A 300 -19.11 -4.91 1.73
CA ALA A 300 -19.88 -3.83 1.12
C ALA A 300 -20.45 -4.21 -0.26
N VAL A 301 -19.95 -5.26 -0.89
CA VAL A 301 -20.40 -5.75 -2.21
C VAL A 301 -21.32 -6.96 -2.01
N SER A 302 -22.56 -6.87 -2.49
CA SER A 302 -23.51 -7.99 -2.41
C SER A 302 -23.12 -9.14 -3.36
N ALA A 303 -23.58 -10.36 -3.03
CA ALA A 303 -23.33 -11.53 -3.85
C ALA A 303 -23.93 -11.37 -5.27
N GLU A 304 -25.11 -10.76 -5.38
CA GLU A 304 -25.79 -10.50 -6.65
C GLU A 304 -24.99 -9.51 -7.50
N ARG A 305 -24.44 -8.46 -6.89
CA ARG A 305 -23.59 -7.49 -7.59
C ARG A 305 -22.30 -8.14 -8.07
N CYS A 306 -21.69 -8.99 -7.24
CA CYS A 306 -20.49 -9.75 -7.61
C CYS A 306 -20.79 -10.69 -8.80
N ALA A 307 -21.86 -11.49 -8.71
CA ALA A 307 -22.29 -12.38 -9.79
C ALA A 307 -22.58 -11.61 -11.08
N ALA A 308 -23.29 -10.48 -11.02
CA ALA A 308 -23.57 -9.64 -12.18
C ALA A 308 -22.30 -9.06 -12.81
N GLN A 309 -21.30 -8.70 -12.00
CA GLN A 309 -19.98 -8.28 -12.51
C GLN A 309 -19.27 -9.44 -13.23
N MET A 310 -19.22 -10.63 -12.62
CA MET A 310 -18.58 -11.79 -13.23
C MET A 310 -19.26 -12.22 -14.54
N GLN A 311 -20.58 -12.10 -14.64
CA GLN A 311 -21.30 -12.34 -15.91
C GLN A 311 -20.86 -11.36 -17.02
N ARG A 312 -20.64 -10.08 -16.69
CA ARG A 312 -20.12 -9.11 -17.67
C ARG A 312 -18.68 -9.42 -18.08
N ILE A 313 -17.85 -9.84 -17.13
CA ILE A 313 -16.48 -10.26 -17.41
C ILE A 313 -16.45 -11.53 -18.28
N LYS A 314 -17.35 -12.50 -18.03
CA LYS A 314 -17.54 -13.68 -18.89
C LYS A 314 -17.84 -13.28 -20.34
N VAL A 315 -18.79 -12.35 -20.53
CA VAL A 315 -19.13 -11.86 -21.88
C VAL A 315 -17.92 -11.23 -22.57
N PHE A 316 -17.17 -10.39 -21.86
CA PHE A 316 -15.94 -9.79 -22.40
C PHE A 316 -14.90 -10.85 -22.79
N LEU A 317 -14.66 -11.82 -21.90
CA LEU A 317 -13.69 -12.90 -22.12
C LEU A 317 -14.09 -13.76 -23.33
N GLU A 318 -15.35 -14.19 -23.43
CA GLU A 318 -15.82 -15.02 -24.54
C GLU A 318 -15.83 -14.26 -25.87
N GLN A 319 -16.14 -12.96 -25.84
CA GLN A 319 -16.04 -12.10 -27.02
C GLN A 319 -14.58 -11.99 -27.49
N TRP A 320 -13.62 -11.81 -26.58
CA TRP A 320 -12.18 -11.84 -26.92
C TRP A 320 -11.79 -13.15 -27.61
N LEU A 321 -12.23 -14.29 -27.06
CA LEU A 321 -11.93 -15.59 -27.65
C LEU A 321 -12.54 -15.76 -29.05
N ALA A 322 -13.77 -15.27 -29.26
CA ALA A 322 -14.45 -15.33 -30.54
C ALA A 322 -13.77 -14.45 -31.60
N ASP A 323 -13.39 -13.23 -31.22
CA ASP A 323 -12.84 -12.24 -32.16
C ASP A 323 -11.38 -12.49 -32.52
N THR A 324 -10.59 -13.01 -31.57
CA THR A 324 -9.14 -13.16 -31.76
C THR A 324 -8.71 -14.58 -32.07
N GLY A 325 -9.53 -15.58 -31.72
CA GLY A 325 -9.13 -16.99 -31.71
C GLY A 325 -7.99 -17.31 -30.73
N GLY A 326 -7.56 -16.34 -29.92
CA GLY A 326 -6.46 -16.45 -28.98
C GLY A 326 -6.82 -17.20 -27.70
N LYS A 327 -5.98 -17.04 -26.69
CA LYS A 327 -6.18 -17.61 -25.36
C LYS A 327 -6.37 -16.56 -24.28
N VAL A 328 -6.71 -17.01 -23.08
CA VAL A 328 -6.84 -16.16 -21.89
C VAL A 328 -6.03 -16.76 -20.76
N LEU A 329 -5.30 -15.93 -20.03
CA LEU A 329 -4.69 -16.24 -18.74
C LEU A 329 -5.46 -15.49 -17.64
N LEU A 330 -6.12 -16.21 -16.75
CA LEU A 330 -6.66 -15.67 -15.51
C LEU A 330 -5.53 -15.62 -14.48
N ALA A 331 -5.14 -14.40 -14.10
CA ALA A 331 -4.00 -14.14 -13.24
C ALA A 331 -4.38 -13.30 -12.00
N HIS A 332 -3.39 -13.03 -11.15
CA HIS A 332 -3.59 -12.43 -9.84
C HIS A 332 -2.69 -11.23 -9.60
N GLU A 333 -3.27 -10.14 -9.09
CA GLU A 333 -2.49 -9.07 -8.46
C GLU A 333 -2.32 -9.34 -6.95
N THR A 334 -3.32 -9.94 -6.31
CA THR A 334 -3.36 -10.15 -4.85
C THR A 334 -3.43 -11.64 -4.50
N ARG A 335 -2.95 -12.01 -3.31
CA ARG A 335 -3.08 -13.38 -2.79
C ARG A 335 -4.52 -13.74 -2.42
N ASP A 336 -5.37 -12.76 -2.18
CA ASP A 336 -6.77 -12.99 -1.78
C ASP A 336 -7.57 -13.70 -2.88
N THR A 337 -7.21 -13.50 -4.16
CA THR A 337 -7.83 -14.15 -5.33
C THR A 337 -7.36 -15.59 -5.55
N LEU A 338 -6.56 -16.15 -4.64
CA LEU A 338 -6.23 -17.57 -4.58
C LEU A 338 -6.96 -18.30 -3.43
N GLY A 339 -7.56 -17.55 -2.50
CA GLY A 339 -8.28 -18.08 -1.35
C GLY A 339 -9.77 -18.26 -1.61
N GLU A 340 -10.58 -17.80 -0.65
CA GLU A 340 -12.05 -17.90 -0.70
C GLU A 340 -12.68 -17.12 -1.88
N ASN A 341 -12.01 -16.07 -2.37
CA ASN A 341 -12.50 -15.17 -3.41
C ASN A 341 -11.82 -15.45 -4.76
N ASN A 342 -11.60 -16.73 -5.10
CA ASN A 342 -10.76 -17.06 -6.24
C ASN A 342 -11.45 -16.92 -7.60
N ALA A 343 -10.68 -16.52 -8.62
CA ALA A 343 -11.20 -16.33 -9.98
C ALA A 343 -11.73 -17.63 -10.62
N ARG A 344 -11.32 -18.81 -10.11
CA ARG A 344 -11.81 -20.09 -10.61
C ARG A 344 -13.30 -20.27 -10.31
N ALA A 345 -13.67 -20.19 -9.04
CA ALA A 345 -15.05 -20.36 -8.60
C ALA A 345 -15.98 -19.26 -9.13
N PHE A 346 -15.49 -18.01 -9.22
CA PHE A 346 -16.32 -16.86 -9.57
C PHE A 346 -16.44 -16.60 -11.08
N LEU A 347 -15.43 -16.97 -11.87
CA LEU A 347 -15.42 -16.74 -13.33
C LEU A 347 -15.18 -18.01 -14.13
N TYR A 348 -14.11 -18.76 -13.86
CA TYR A 348 -13.73 -19.90 -14.70
C TYR A 348 -14.83 -20.97 -14.79
N ASP A 349 -15.44 -21.31 -13.65
CA ASP A 349 -16.42 -22.39 -13.58
C ASP A 349 -17.74 -22.06 -14.33
N ILE A 350 -18.05 -20.77 -14.50
CA ILE A 350 -19.23 -20.29 -15.23
C ILE A 350 -18.97 -20.08 -16.73
N LEU A 351 -17.74 -20.24 -17.21
CA LEU A 351 -17.41 -20.16 -18.64
C LEU A 351 -18.08 -21.29 -19.42
N SER A 352 -18.33 -21.06 -20.71
CA SER A 352 -18.66 -22.15 -21.63
C SER A 352 -17.52 -23.17 -21.73
N GLU A 353 -17.85 -24.41 -22.11
CA GLU A 353 -16.84 -25.47 -22.23
C GLU A 353 -15.75 -25.14 -23.26
N GLU A 354 -16.11 -24.46 -24.36
CA GLU A 354 -15.13 -23.97 -25.33
C GLU A 354 -14.19 -22.92 -24.69
N ALA A 355 -14.76 -21.97 -23.94
CA ALA A 355 -13.97 -20.93 -23.30
C ALA A 355 -13.02 -21.49 -22.22
N LYS A 356 -13.46 -22.49 -21.46
CA LYS A 356 -12.60 -23.20 -20.48
C LYS A 356 -11.38 -23.83 -21.16
N GLN A 357 -11.55 -24.48 -22.32
CA GLN A 357 -10.43 -25.10 -23.04
C GLN A 357 -9.37 -24.10 -23.53
N LYS A 358 -9.75 -22.83 -23.73
CA LYS A 358 -8.86 -21.74 -24.17
C LYS A 358 -8.40 -20.83 -23.03
N THR A 359 -8.81 -21.12 -21.79
CA THR A 359 -8.51 -20.30 -20.62
C THR A 359 -7.60 -21.06 -19.67
N VAL A 360 -6.47 -20.45 -19.31
CA VAL A 360 -5.54 -20.95 -18.31
C VAL A 360 -5.82 -20.23 -17.00
N TYR A 361 -5.92 -20.96 -15.90
CA TYR A 361 -5.99 -20.39 -14.55
C TYR A 361 -4.64 -20.55 -13.86
N LEU A 362 -4.00 -19.43 -13.50
CA LEU A 362 -2.79 -19.43 -12.67
C LEU A 362 -3.20 -19.83 -11.24
N ASP A 363 -2.75 -20.97 -10.73
CA ASP A 363 -3.21 -21.50 -9.43
C ASP A 363 -2.27 -21.20 -8.25
N PHE A 364 -1.25 -20.37 -8.47
CA PHE A 364 -0.31 -19.90 -7.45
C PHE A 364 -0.07 -18.40 -7.55
N PHE A 365 0.54 -17.83 -6.51
CA PHE A 365 0.93 -16.42 -6.49
C PHE A 365 2.34 -16.25 -7.06
N TRP A 366 2.46 -15.49 -8.14
CA TRP A 366 3.74 -15.14 -8.76
C TRP A 366 4.40 -13.91 -8.12
N GLN A 367 5.68 -13.72 -8.40
CA GLN A 367 6.41 -12.49 -8.06
C GLN A 367 6.17 -11.39 -9.10
N PRO A 368 6.35 -10.09 -8.78
CA PRO A 368 6.15 -9.02 -9.75
C PRO A 368 7.05 -9.13 -11.00
N GLU A 369 8.26 -9.68 -10.88
CA GLU A 369 9.17 -9.92 -12.01
C GLU A 369 8.61 -11.00 -12.95
N GLN A 370 8.02 -12.05 -12.39
CA GLN A 370 7.33 -13.11 -13.14
C GLN A 370 6.09 -12.58 -13.84
N ALA A 371 5.28 -11.79 -13.13
CA ALA A 371 4.10 -11.12 -13.68
C ALA A 371 4.46 -10.21 -14.86
N LEU A 372 5.48 -9.34 -14.72
CA LEU A 372 5.92 -8.48 -15.81
C LEU A 372 6.48 -9.29 -17.00
N GLY A 373 7.21 -10.38 -16.74
CA GLY A 373 7.67 -11.28 -17.80
C GLY A 373 6.52 -11.83 -18.65
N VAL A 374 5.39 -12.17 -18.01
CA VAL A 374 4.17 -12.59 -18.71
C VAL A 374 3.48 -11.41 -19.39
N PHE A 375 3.33 -10.26 -18.73
CA PHE A 375 2.66 -9.10 -19.29
C PHE A 375 3.36 -8.57 -20.55
N LYS A 376 4.70 -8.62 -20.62
CA LYS A 376 5.45 -8.24 -21.83
C LYS A 376 5.10 -9.08 -23.07
N ARG A 377 4.48 -10.26 -22.88
CA ARG A 377 4.13 -11.22 -23.94
C ARG A 377 2.62 -11.30 -24.19
N THR A 378 1.80 -10.62 -23.38
CA THR A 378 0.35 -10.61 -23.57
C THR A 378 -0.03 -9.68 -24.72
N ALA A 379 -1.11 -10.00 -25.44
CA ALA A 379 -1.66 -9.12 -26.47
C ALA A 379 -2.43 -7.94 -25.87
N LEU A 380 -3.06 -8.15 -24.71
CA LEU A 380 -3.80 -7.16 -23.94
C LEU A 380 -3.77 -7.56 -22.45
N LEU A 381 -3.56 -6.60 -21.55
CA LEU A 381 -3.67 -6.76 -20.10
C LEU A 381 -4.93 -6.07 -19.60
N ALA A 382 -5.99 -6.81 -19.31
CA ALA A 382 -7.20 -6.27 -18.68
C ALA A 382 -7.18 -6.56 -17.18
N SER A 383 -7.47 -5.56 -16.35
CA SER A 383 -7.42 -5.73 -14.90
C SER A 383 -8.49 -4.91 -14.17
N MET A 384 -9.03 -5.49 -13.10
CA MET A 384 -9.84 -4.80 -12.10
C MET A 384 -8.99 -4.31 -10.90
N GLU A 385 -7.69 -4.60 -10.91
CA GLU A 385 -6.70 -4.16 -9.94
C GLU A 385 -5.70 -3.20 -10.62
N ILE A 386 -5.35 -2.12 -9.92
CA ILE A 386 -4.74 -0.96 -10.58
C ILE A 386 -3.23 -1.11 -10.83
N HIS A 387 -2.48 -1.82 -9.97
CA HIS A 387 -1.02 -1.80 -10.07
C HIS A 387 -0.53 -2.65 -11.24
N SER A 388 -1.25 -3.68 -11.63
CA SER A 388 -0.99 -4.45 -12.85
C SER A 388 -1.11 -3.54 -14.08
N LEU A 389 -2.13 -2.67 -14.12
CA LEU A 389 -2.28 -1.68 -15.20
C LEU A 389 -1.16 -0.65 -15.18
N ILE A 390 -0.81 -0.10 -14.01
CA ILE A 390 0.28 0.87 -13.86
C ILE A 390 1.61 0.25 -14.32
N MET A 391 1.88 -1.00 -13.93
CA MET A 391 3.06 -1.76 -14.35
C MET A 391 3.05 -2.00 -15.87
N GLY A 392 1.89 -2.34 -16.44
CA GLY A 392 1.70 -2.48 -17.88
C GLY A 392 2.01 -1.19 -18.65
N ILE A 393 1.39 -0.08 -18.24
CA ILE A 393 1.60 1.26 -18.82
C ILE A 393 3.09 1.65 -18.76
N GLY A 394 3.73 1.45 -17.61
CA GLY A 394 5.15 1.78 -17.42
C GLY A 394 6.10 1.01 -18.33
N ASN A 395 5.65 -0.11 -18.92
CA ASN A 395 6.43 -0.95 -19.81
C ASN A 395 5.89 -1.01 -21.25
N GLY A 396 4.96 -0.10 -21.61
CA GLY A 396 4.42 0.00 -22.97
C GLY A 396 3.53 -1.18 -23.37
N ILE A 397 2.95 -1.88 -22.40
CA ILE A 397 2.03 -3.01 -22.64
C ILE A 397 0.62 -2.45 -22.88
N PRO A 398 -0.12 -2.95 -23.88
CA PRO A 398 -1.53 -2.59 -24.06
C PRO A 398 -2.36 -2.98 -22.84
N VAL A 399 -3.07 -2.01 -22.26
CA VAL A 399 -3.93 -2.17 -21.07
C VAL A 399 -5.37 -1.77 -21.33
#